data_AF-A0A7C4UDW4-F1
#
_entry.id   AF-A0A7C4UDW4-F1
#
_cell.length_a   1.000
_cell.length_b   1.000
_cell.length_c   1.000
_cell.angle_alpha   90.00
_cell.angle_beta   90.00
_cell.angle_gamma   90.00
#
_symmetry.space_group_name_H-M   'P 1'
#
loop_
_entity.id
_entity.type
_entity.pdbx_description
1 polymer ?
#
loop_
_entity_poly.entity_id
_entity_poly.type
_entity_poly.pdbx_seq_one_letter_code
_entity_poly.pdbx_strand_id
1 'polypeptide(L)'
;MNTATLRHAFKEWAIVCKALAEEKQALILRKGGIAESGGEFRPEHERFWLYPTYMHEHENGIKPDFLPWLREVEQDRPPANRLRLTHFASVAEVFRIDRLEQAETLDDMHIWSADTVRSRFHYRQPGLYVLSVRVYRVPSPFVLMETAAYAGCKSWVELDDELPTGEATPVLGDANFVATCEEIRQRLLNPRK
;
A
#
# COMPACT_ATOMS: atom_id res chain seq x y z
N MET A 1 27.18 -1.42 -14.72
CA MET A 1 26.24 -2.12 -13.82
C MET A 1 24.95 -1.34 -13.87
N ASN A 2 23.85 -1.95 -14.34
CA ASN A 2 22.57 -1.24 -14.45
C ASN A 2 21.97 -1.20 -13.04
N THR A 3 22.00 -0.04 -12.38
CA THR A 3 21.37 0.14 -11.07
C THR A 3 19.86 0.06 -11.29
N ALA A 4 19.16 -0.85 -10.60
CA ALA A 4 17.71 -0.97 -10.76
C ALA A 4 17.02 0.37 -10.38
N THR A 5 16.17 0.90 -11.26
CA THR A 5 15.42 2.15 -11.06
C THR A 5 13.91 1.90 -11.11
N LEU A 6 13.13 2.82 -10.55
CA LEU A 6 11.66 2.84 -10.64
C LEU A 6 11.17 4.25 -10.97
N ARG A 7 10.19 4.34 -11.89
CA ARG A 7 9.53 5.59 -12.29
C ARG A 7 8.08 5.69 -11.82
N HIS A 8 7.47 4.60 -11.40
CA HIS A 8 6.04 4.59 -11.02
C HIS A 8 5.86 4.66 -9.51
N ALA A 9 4.88 5.45 -9.08
CA ALA A 9 4.49 5.62 -7.70
C ALA A 9 3.00 5.33 -7.53
N PHE A 10 2.67 4.70 -6.42
CA PHE A 10 1.31 4.32 -6.07
C PHE A 10 0.84 5.11 -4.86
N LYS A 11 -0.25 5.85 -5.03
CA LYS A 11 -0.87 6.61 -3.94
C LYS A 11 -1.59 5.69 -2.99
N GLU A 12 -1.18 5.78 -1.74
CA GLU A 12 -1.80 5.13 -0.61
C GLU A 12 -1.83 6.09 0.58
N TRP A 13 -2.80 5.91 1.48
CA TRP A 13 -2.89 6.71 2.70
C TRP A 13 -1.54 6.79 3.40
N ALA A 14 -1.14 8.00 3.81
CA ALA A 14 0.16 8.24 4.39
C ALA A 14 0.35 7.38 5.66
N ILE A 15 -0.72 7.18 6.44
CA ILE A 15 -0.70 6.29 7.60
C ILE A 15 -0.52 4.80 7.23
N VAL A 16 -1.08 4.37 6.10
CA VAL A 16 -0.87 3.00 5.57
C VAL A 16 0.57 2.86 5.07
N CYS A 17 1.12 3.88 4.41
CA CYS A 17 2.54 3.91 4.04
C CYS A 17 3.46 3.80 5.28
N LYS A 18 3.13 4.49 6.38
CA LYS A 18 3.85 4.34 7.65
C LYS A 18 3.72 2.92 8.21
N ALA A 19 2.53 2.33 8.22
CA ALA A 19 2.34 0.96 8.71
C ALA A 19 3.13 -0.08 7.89
N LEU A 20 3.21 0.11 6.58
CA LEU A 20 4.07 -0.68 5.68
C LEU A 20 5.57 -0.48 5.97
N ALA A 21 5.98 0.75 6.24
CA ALA A 21 7.38 1.11 6.54
C ALA A 21 7.87 0.62 7.92
N GLU A 22 6.96 0.47 8.89
CA GLU A 22 7.25 0.07 10.28
C GLU A 22 6.96 -1.41 10.56
N GLU A 23 6.93 -2.24 9.50
CA GLU A 23 6.66 -3.69 9.56
C GLU A 23 5.32 -4.07 10.22
N LYS A 24 4.36 -3.15 10.30
CA LYS A 24 3.05 -3.42 10.94
C LYS A 24 2.07 -4.12 10.03
N GLN A 25 2.20 -3.92 8.72
CA GLN A 25 1.44 -4.68 7.73
C GLN A 25 2.30 -4.94 6.50
N ALA A 26 1.96 -5.99 5.76
CA ALA A 26 2.59 -6.35 4.48
C ALA A 26 1.55 -6.57 3.38
N LEU A 27 0.39 -5.94 3.51
CA LEU A 27 -0.69 -6.00 2.54
C LEU A 27 -1.29 -4.64 2.25
N ILE A 28 -1.88 -4.50 1.07
CA ILE A 28 -2.68 -3.34 0.66
C ILE A 28 -4.07 -3.84 0.25
N LEU A 29 -5.11 -3.27 0.87
CA LEU A 29 -6.50 -3.49 0.47
C LEU A 29 -6.91 -2.44 -0.55
N ARG A 30 -7.61 -2.86 -1.61
CA ARG A 30 -7.91 -1.95 -2.72
C ARG A 30 -9.21 -2.25 -3.44
N LYS A 31 -9.94 -1.22 -3.85
CA LYS A 31 -11.22 -1.38 -4.55
C LYS A 31 -11.10 -1.52 -6.08
N GLY A 32 -10.11 -0.88 -6.70
CA GLY A 32 -9.94 -0.86 -8.15
C GLY A 32 -8.75 -0.02 -8.62
N GLY A 33 -8.63 0.13 -9.95
CA GLY A 33 -7.48 0.77 -10.60
C GLY A 33 -6.40 -0.23 -11.05
N ILE A 34 -6.81 -1.46 -11.33
CA ILE A 34 -5.94 -2.52 -11.78
C ILE A 34 -6.66 -3.21 -12.93
N ALA A 35 -5.99 -3.32 -14.07
CA ALA A 35 -6.58 -3.83 -15.30
C ALA A 35 -6.79 -5.35 -15.21
N GLU A 36 -7.96 -5.82 -15.65
CA GLU A 36 -8.21 -7.23 -15.89
C GLU A 36 -7.75 -7.55 -17.31
N SER A 37 -6.66 -8.31 -17.46
CA SER A 37 -6.22 -8.82 -18.77
C SER A 37 -6.04 -10.33 -18.69
N GLY A 38 -6.82 -11.08 -19.48
CA GLY A 38 -6.60 -12.51 -19.67
C GLY A 38 -7.00 -13.45 -18.53
N GLY A 39 -7.72 -12.97 -17.51
CA GLY A 39 -8.20 -13.82 -16.38
C GLY A 39 -7.28 -13.85 -15.16
N GLU A 40 -6.09 -13.24 -15.24
CA GLU A 40 -5.23 -12.95 -14.09
C GLU A 40 -5.23 -11.45 -13.82
N PHE A 41 -5.55 -11.08 -12.60
CA PHE A 41 -5.50 -9.69 -12.16
C PHE A 41 -4.07 -9.31 -11.77
N ARG A 42 -3.53 -8.23 -12.34
CA ARG A 42 -2.18 -7.74 -12.00
C ARG A 42 -2.16 -6.22 -11.91
N PRO A 43 -1.63 -5.63 -10.82
CA PRO A 43 -1.43 -4.18 -10.74
C PRO A 43 -0.67 -3.68 -11.97
N GLU A 44 -0.97 -2.45 -12.39
CA GLU A 44 -0.35 -1.84 -13.57
C GLU A 44 1.18 -1.89 -13.50
N HIS A 45 1.72 -1.80 -12.29
CA HIS A 45 3.14 -2.02 -12.01
C HIS A 45 3.32 -2.99 -10.83
N GLU A 46 4.19 -3.98 -10.99
CA GLU A 46 4.54 -4.95 -9.95
C GLU A 46 5.50 -4.36 -8.91
N ARG A 47 6.23 -3.29 -9.26
CA ARG A 47 7.13 -2.55 -8.37
C ARG A 47 6.89 -1.06 -8.49
N PHE A 48 6.77 -0.38 -7.35
CA PHE A 48 6.42 1.04 -7.33
C PHE A 48 6.83 1.73 -6.04
N TRP A 49 7.10 3.02 -6.12
CA TRP A 49 7.26 3.88 -4.95
C TRP A 49 5.95 4.00 -4.16
N LEU A 50 6.03 3.97 -2.83
CA LEU A 50 4.89 4.32 -1.98
C LEU A 50 4.77 5.85 -1.95
N TYR A 51 3.68 6.36 -2.51
CA TYR A 51 3.35 7.78 -2.48
C TYR A 51 2.38 8.02 -1.32
N PRO A 52 2.83 8.62 -0.21
CA PRO A 52 1.96 8.95 0.91
C PRO A 52 0.99 10.07 0.51
N THR A 53 -0.30 9.74 0.39
CA THR A 53 -1.36 10.72 0.21
C THR A 53 -2.11 10.92 1.52
N TYR A 54 -2.33 12.18 1.85
CA TYR A 54 -3.08 12.61 3.04
C TYR A 54 -4.54 12.95 2.70
N MET A 55 -4.96 12.60 1.49
CA MET A 55 -6.31 12.82 1.01
C MET A 55 -7.18 11.64 1.42
N HIS A 56 -8.34 11.95 2.02
CA HIS A 56 -9.35 10.97 2.43
C HIS A 56 -8.91 9.99 3.52
N GLU A 57 -7.73 10.15 4.13
CA GLU A 57 -7.45 9.51 5.42
C GLU A 57 -8.11 10.32 6.54
N HIS A 58 -8.77 9.62 7.47
CA HIS A 58 -9.59 10.22 8.52
C HIS A 58 -9.47 9.38 9.79
N GLU A 59 -9.59 9.99 10.97
CA GLU A 59 -9.45 9.28 12.26
C GLU A 59 -10.40 8.08 12.36
N ASN A 60 -11.67 8.24 11.98
CA ASN A 60 -12.67 7.15 11.97
C ASN A 60 -12.35 6.04 10.95
N GLY A 61 -11.42 6.29 10.04
CA GLY A 61 -11.00 5.34 9.01
C GLY A 61 -9.95 4.32 9.49
N ILE A 62 -9.37 4.57 10.67
CA ILE A 62 -8.21 3.84 11.19
C ILE A 62 -8.55 3.24 12.54
N LYS A 63 -7.97 2.08 12.86
CA LYS A 63 -8.13 1.44 14.16
C LYS A 63 -7.60 2.33 15.30
N PRO A 64 -8.25 2.34 16.48
CA PRO A 64 -7.89 3.21 17.60
C PRO A 64 -6.40 3.18 17.99
N ASP A 65 -5.79 1.99 17.97
CA ASP A 65 -4.39 1.78 18.36
C ASP A 65 -3.39 2.53 17.45
N PHE A 66 -3.79 2.90 16.23
CA PHE A 66 -2.95 3.62 15.26
C PHE A 66 -3.29 5.12 15.15
N LEU A 67 -4.24 5.64 15.93
CA LEU A 67 -4.54 7.07 15.97
C LEU A 67 -3.35 7.95 16.40
N PRO A 68 -2.49 7.54 17.37
CA PRO A 68 -1.27 8.28 17.66
C PRO A 68 -0.37 8.41 16.42
N TRP A 69 -0.24 7.33 15.64
CA TRP A 69 0.58 7.33 14.43
C TRP A 69 0.00 8.20 13.32
N LEU A 70 -1.34 8.27 13.19
CA LEU A 70 -1.99 9.19 12.24
C LEU A 70 -1.61 10.65 12.54
N ARG A 71 -1.57 11.03 13.81
CA ARG A 71 -1.14 12.38 14.22
C ARG A 71 0.34 12.62 13.92
N GLU A 72 1.21 11.65 14.16
CA GLU A 72 2.63 11.73 13.80
C GLU A 72 2.81 11.93 12.29
N VAL A 73 2.06 11.19 11.47
CA VAL A 73 2.12 11.28 10.00
C VAL A 73 1.71 12.66 9.51
N GLU A 74 0.64 13.23 10.07
CA GLU A 74 0.21 14.59 9.72
C GLU A 74 1.21 15.66 10.18
N GLN A 75 1.87 15.47 11.33
CA GLN A 75 2.91 16.39 11.81
C GLN A 75 4.20 16.31 10.99
N ASP A 76 4.58 15.12 10.52
CA ASP A 76 5.76 14.89 9.66
C ASP A 76 5.43 15.08 8.16
N ARG A 77 4.26 15.67 7.84
CA ARG A 77 3.87 15.96 6.47
C ARG A 77 4.89 16.89 5.80
N PRO A 78 5.40 16.54 4.60
CA PRO A 78 6.27 17.44 3.87
C PRO A 78 5.61 18.80 3.61
N PRO A 79 6.39 19.88 3.43
CA PRO A 79 5.87 21.17 3.03
C PRO A 79 4.99 21.07 1.78
N ALA A 80 4.08 22.03 1.61
CA ALA A 80 3.20 22.06 0.44
C ALA A 80 3.99 21.94 -0.87
N ASN A 81 3.45 21.16 -1.81
CA ASN A 81 4.06 20.84 -3.10
C ASN A 81 5.41 20.09 -3.02
N ARG A 82 5.66 19.36 -1.93
CA ARG A 82 6.80 18.44 -1.82
C ARG A 82 6.30 17.01 -1.63
N LEU A 83 6.87 16.09 -2.39
CA LEU A 83 6.65 14.65 -2.24
C LEU A 83 7.91 14.01 -1.68
N ARG A 84 7.79 13.33 -0.54
CA ARG A 84 8.89 12.59 0.08
C ARG A 84 8.69 11.09 -0.11
N LEU A 85 9.58 10.46 -0.87
CA LEU A 85 9.59 9.02 -1.13
C LEU A 85 10.74 8.35 -0.35
N THR A 86 10.38 7.40 0.50
CA THR A 86 11.32 6.71 1.40
C THR A 86 11.30 5.20 1.21
N HIS A 87 10.25 4.67 0.60
CA HIS A 87 10.01 3.25 0.46
C HIS A 87 9.40 2.94 -0.91
N PHE A 88 9.72 1.77 -1.44
CA PHE A 88 9.00 1.18 -2.55
C PHE A 88 8.49 -0.20 -2.17
N ALA A 89 7.51 -0.69 -2.91
CA ALA A 89 6.93 -2.01 -2.73
C ALA A 89 7.12 -2.85 -3.99
N SER A 90 7.24 -4.16 -3.80
CA SER A 90 7.11 -5.19 -4.83
C SER A 90 5.91 -6.07 -4.49
N VAL A 91 5.00 -6.25 -5.44
CA VAL A 91 3.83 -7.11 -5.26
C VAL A 91 4.28 -8.55 -5.36
N ALA A 92 3.94 -9.35 -4.35
CA ALA A 92 4.23 -10.78 -4.32
C ALA A 92 3.03 -11.60 -4.81
N GLU A 93 1.83 -11.25 -4.33
CA GLU A 93 0.60 -11.94 -4.67
C GLU A 93 -0.58 -10.99 -4.70
N VAL A 94 -1.60 -11.39 -5.45
CA VAL A 94 -2.83 -10.63 -5.54
C VAL A 94 -4.03 -11.53 -5.48
N PHE A 95 -4.95 -11.21 -4.58
CA PHE A 95 -6.20 -11.92 -4.40
C PHE A 95 -7.36 -10.99 -4.66
N ARG A 96 -8.39 -11.48 -5.37
CA ARG A 96 -9.69 -10.85 -5.37
C ARG A 96 -10.56 -11.53 -4.32
N ILE A 97 -11.13 -10.74 -3.42
CA ILE A 97 -12.12 -11.21 -2.44
C ILE A 97 -13.47 -10.63 -2.81
N ASP A 98 -14.50 -11.47 -2.81
CA ASP A 98 -15.88 -11.14 -3.18
C ASP A 98 -16.87 -11.37 -2.04
N ARG A 99 -16.37 -11.84 -0.89
CA ARG A 99 -17.10 -12.02 0.37
C ARG A 99 -16.49 -11.17 1.47
N LEU A 100 -17.33 -10.49 2.24
CA LEU A 100 -16.86 -9.57 3.29
C LEU A 100 -16.10 -10.35 4.38
N GLU A 101 -16.54 -11.57 4.67
CA GLU A 101 -15.95 -12.45 5.67
C GLU A 101 -14.46 -12.74 5.36
N GLN A 102 -14.07 -12.77 4.08
CA GLN A 102 -12.65 -12.90 3.71
C GLN A 102 -11.83 -11.65 4.03
N ALA A 103 -12.44 -10.46 3.98
CA ALA A 103 -11.76 -9.24 4.40
C ALA A 103 -11.63 -9.21 5.93
N GLU A 104 -12.66 -9.68 6.64
CA GLU A 104 -12.70 -9.73 8.10
C GLU A 104 -11.67 -10.72 8.69
N THR A 105 -11.31 -11.80 7.97
CA THR A 105 -10.21 -12.68 8.40
C THR A 105 -8.84 -12.01 8.37
N LEU A 106 -8.69 -10.87 7.69
CA LEU A 106 -7.44 -10.11 7.62
C LEU A 106 -7.40 -8.91 8.58
N ASP A 107 -8.40 -8.76 9.46
CA ASP A 107 -8.56 -7.57 10.28
C ASP A 107 -7.28 -7.22 11.06
N ASP A 108 -6.69 -8.15 11.79
CA ASP A 108 -5.43 -7.99 12.54
C ASP A 108 -4.17 -7.78 11.67
N MET A 109 -4.28 -7.87 10.34
CA MET A 109 -3.16 -7.74 9.40
C MET A 109 -3.10 -6.37 8.70
N HIS A 110 -4.04 -5.46 9.00
CA HIS A 110 -4.06 -4.10 8.47
C HIS A 110 -4.61 -3.08 9.47
N ILE A 111 -4.34 -1.79 9.22
CA ILE A 111 -4.72 -0.70 10.13
C ILE A 111 -6.10 -0.09 9.87
N TRP A 112 -6.76 -0.40 8.76
CA TRP A 112 -8.11 0.12 8.47
C TRP A 112 -9.11 -0.32 9.52
N SER A 113 -10.03 0.58 9.87
CA SER A 113 -11.19 0.24 10.69
C SER A 113 -12.12 -0.74 9.95
N ALA A 114 -12.89 -1.54 10.70
CA ALA A 114 -13.88 -2.45 10.13
C ALA A 114 -14.90 -1.70 9.24
N ASP A 115 -15.31 -0.49 9.65
CA ASP A 115 -16.19 0.37 8.86
C ASP A 115 -15.56 0.80 7.53
N THR A 116 -14.25 1.08 7.52
CA THR A 116 -13.53 1.39 6.28
C THR A 116 -13.51 0.19 5.35
N VAL A 117 -13.14 -1.00 5.85
CA VAL A 117 -13.14 -2.23 5.06
C VAL A 117 -14.53 -2.48 4.47
N ARG A 118 -15.57 -2.44 5.29
CA ARG A 118 -16.96 -2.65 4.87
C ARG A 118 -17.43 -1.62 3.85
N SER A 119 -17.17 -0.33 4.10
CA SER A 119 -17.53 0.75 3.19
C SER A 119 -16.84 0.62 1.84
N ARG A 120 -15.52 0.36 1.85
CA ARG A 120 -14.75 0.15 0.61
C ARG A 120 -15.22 -1.08 -0.14
N PHE A 121 -15.46 -2.19 0.55
CA PHE A 121 -15.95 -3.43 -0.04
C PHE A 121 -17.27 -3.22 -0.79
N HIS A 122 -18.23 -2.50 -0.22
CA HIS A 122 -19.53 -2.25 -0.85
C HIS A 122 -19.55 -1.09 -1.85
N TYR A 123 -18.44 -0.35 -2.02
CA TYR A 123 -18.42 0.82 -2.89
C TYR A 123 -18.63 0.45 -4.37
N ARG A 124 -19.74 0.92 -4.96
CA ARG A 124 -20.25 0.60 -6.31
C ARG A 124 -20.67 -0.87 -6.51
N GLN A 125 -19.78 -1.81 -6.26
CA GLN A 125 -20.05 -3.26 -6.34
C GLN A 125 -19.26 -3.99 -5.25
N PRO A 126 -19.76 -5.07 -4.65
CA PRO A 126 -19.01 -5.86 -3.67
C PRO A 126 -17.63 -6.32 -4.16
N GLY A 127 -16.68 -6.38 -3.23
CA GLY A 127 -15.37 -6.98 -3.44
C GLY A 127 -14.19 -6.02 -3.28
N LEU A 128 -13.04 -6.58 -2.91
CA LEU A 128 -11.75 -5.91 -2.77
C LEU A 128 -10.65 -6.74 -3.42
N TYR A 129 -9.50 -6.11 -3.61
CA TYR A 129 -8.24 -6.74 -3.92
C TYR A 129 -7.33 -6.65 -2.71
N VAL A 130 -6.62 -7.75 -2.45
CA VAL A 130 -5.60 -7.86 -1.42
C VAL A 130 -4.28 -8.07 -2.14
N LEU A 131 -3.36 -7.12 -2.00
CA LEU A 131 -2.02 -7.22 -2.55
C LEU A 131 -1.07 -7.54 -1.39
N SER A 132 -0.46 -8.73 -1.38
CA SER A 132 0.68 -9.01 -0.51
C SER A 132 1.89 -8.27 -1.09
N VAL A 133 2.54 -7.41 -0.31
CA VAL A 133 3.60 -6.51 -0.79
C VAL A 133 4.86 -6.61 0.04
N ARG A 134 5.98 -6.80 -0.64
CA ARG A 134 7.30 -6.70 -0.04
C ARG A 134 7.78 -5.25 -0.08
N VAL A 135 8.01 -4.67 1.09
CA VAL A 135 8.42 -3.26 1.22
C VAL A 135 9.93 -3.16 1.39
N TYR A 136 10.53 -2.17 0.75
CA TYR A 136 11.95 -1.87 0.80
C TYR A 136 12.17 -0.41 1.18
N ARG A 137 13.14 -0.16 2.04
CA ARG A 137 13.56 1.16 2.50
C ARG A 137 14.82 1.59 1.76
N VAL A 138 14.82 2.81 1.21
CA VAL A 138 16.05 3.40 0.65
C VAL A 138 16.92 4.04 1.74
N PRO A 139 18.25 4.09 1.54
CA PRO A 139 19.16 4.67 2.52
C PRO A 139 18.97 6.18 2.73
N SER A 140 18.44 6.89 1.74
CA SER A 140 18.15 8.32 1.81
C SER A 140 16.83 8.66 1.12
N PRO A 141 15.97 9.51 1.73
CA PRO A 141 14.71 9.92 1.12
C PRO A 141 14.93 10.71 -0.18
N PHE A 142 14.07 10.49 -1.17
CA PHE A 142 13.93 11.37 -2.32
C PHE A 142 12.88 12.45 -2.02
N VAL A 143 13.21 13.71 -2.25
CA VAL A 143 12.28 14.83 -2.09
C VAL A 143 12.08 15.48 -3.45
N LEU A 144 10.88 15.28 -4.01
CA LEU A 144 10.49 15.77 -5.33
C LEU A 144 9.58 16.98 -5.22
N MET A 145 9.51 17.75 -6.29
CA MET A 145 8.46 18.74 -6.48
C MET A 145 7.16 18.00 -6.81
N GLU A 146 6.11 18.20 -6.01
CA GLU A 146 4.79 17.63 -6.33
C GLU A 146 4.13 18.49 -7.39
N THR A 147 4.16 18.03 -8.63
CA THR A 147 3.55 18.72 -9.77
C THR A 147 2.04 18.50 -9.80
N ALA A 148 1.31 19.29 -10.59
CA ALA A 148 -0.13 19.06 -10.81
C ALA A 148 -0.42 17.70 -11.47
N ALA A 149 0.54 17.13 -12.22
CA ALA A 149 0.42 15.81 -12.83
C ALA A 149 0.50 14.69 -11.77
N TYR A 150 1.28 14.92 -10.71
CA TYR A 150 1.36 14.00 -9.57
C TYR A 150 0.14 14.18 -8.67
N ALA A 151 -0.33 15.41 -8.49
CA ALA A 151 -1.48 15.74 -7.66
C ALA A 151 -2.80 15.16 -8.22
N GLY A 152 -3.86 15.18 -7.39
CA GLY A 152 -5.21 14.74 -7.78
C GLY A 152 -5.56 13.29 -7.45
N CYS A 153 -6.70 12.81 -7.97
CA CYS A 153 -7.35 11.57 -7.54
C CYS A 153 -6.87 10.30 -8.26
N LYS A 154 -5.88 10.40 -9.16
CA LYS A 154 -5.27 9.22 -9.79
C LYS A 154 -4.46 8.47 -8.75
N SER A 155 -4.51 7.15 -8.82
CA SER A 155 -3.77 6.30 -7.88
C SER A 155 -2.38 5.93 -8.35
N TRP A 156 -2.14 5.93 -9.66
CA TRP A 156 -0.82 5.76 -10.23
C TRP A 156 -0.29 7.10 -10.71
N VAL A 157 0.98 7.34 -10.41
CA VAL A 157 1.74 8.51 -10.82
C VAL A 157 3.00 8.02 -11.51
N GLU A 158 3.24 8.48 -12.72
CA GLU A 158 4.56 8.39 -13.35
C GLU A 158 5.37 9.61 -12.89
N LEU A 159 6.53 9.35 -12.30
CA LEU A 159 7.49 10.37 -11.88
C LEU A 159 8.26 10.89 -13.09
N ASP A 160 8.67 12.15 -13.05
CA ASP A 160 9.46 12.74 -14.14
C ASP A 160 10.85 12.10 -14.23
N ASP A 161 11.41 11.69 -13.09
CA ASP A 161 12.71 11.06 -12.97
C ASP A 161 12.62 9.58 -12.55
N GLU A 162 13.53 8.77 -13.08
CA GLU A 162 13.78 7.42 -12.56
C GLU A 162 14.62 7.48 -11.29
N LEU A 163 14.10 6.91 -10.21
CA LEU A 163 14.79 6.90 -8.93
C LEU A 163 15.45 5.55 -8.66
N PRO A 164 16.69 5.52 -8.14
CA PRO A 164 17.43 4.28 -7.92
C PRO A 164 16.87 3.48 -6.73
N THR A 165 16.98 2.15 -6.83
CA THR A 165 16.54 1.18 -5.82
C THR A 165 17.63 0.19 -5.37
N GLY A 166 18.82 0.28 -5.95
CA GLY A 166 19.89 -0.72 -5.79
C GLY A 166 20.45 -0.88 -4.38
N GLU A 167 20.35 0.14 -3.53
CA GLU A 167 20.85 0.12 -2.14
C GLU A 167 19.74 -0.09 -1.11
N ALA A 168 18.51 -0.38 -1.55
CA ALA A 168 17.39 -0.52 -0.65
C ALA A 168 17.42 -1.84 0.11
N THR A 169 17.04 -1.80 1.39
CA THR A 169 16.95 -2.98 2.25
C THR A 169 15.49 -3.38 2.45
N PRO A 170 15.17 -4.68 2.50
CA PRO A 170 13.82 -5.10 2.81
C PRO A 170 13.44 -4.64 4.23
N VAL A 171 12.22 -4.15 4.38
CA VAL A 171 11.65 -3.77 5.67
C VAL A 171 11.37 -5.04 6.47
N LEU A 172 10.57 -5.96 5.94
CA LEU A 172 10.41 -7.29 6.53
C LEU A 172 11.44 -8.28 5.96
N GLY A 173 12.13 -9.01 6.86
CA GLY A 173 13.08 -10.05 6.49
C GLY A 173 12.44 -11.22 5.71
N ASP A 174 13.24 -11.94 4.92
CA ASP A 174 12.78 -12.97 3.98
C ASP A 174 11.81 -13.99 4.60
N ALA A 175 12.23 -14.63 5.69
CA ALA A 175 11.44 -15.69 6.33
C ALA A 175 10.11 -15.17 6.88
N ASN A 176 10.11 -14.00 7.52
CA ASN A 176 8.91 -13.39 8.06
C ASN A 176 7.96 -12.98 6.93
N PHE A 177 8.48 -12.41 5.84
CA PHE A 177 7.66 -12.03 4.69
C PHE A 177 6.99 -13.23 4.03
N VAL A 178 7.73 -14.33 3.84
CA VAL A 178 7.16 -15.58 3.30
C VAL A 178 6.06 -16.12 4.22
N ALA A 179 6.30 -16.14 5.54
CA ALA A 179 5.29 -16.59 6.51
C ALA A 179 4.03 -15.70 6.49
N THR A 180 4.20 -14.37 6.40
CA THR A 180 3.07 -13.44 6.30
C THR A 180 2.26 -13.65 5.01
N CYS A 181 2.92 -13.89 3.87
CA CYS A 181 2.21 -14.17 2.61
C CYS A 181 1.43 -15.49 2.69
N GLU A 182 2.01 -16.53 3.28
CA GLU A 182 1.32 -17.80 3.51
C GLU A 182 0.10 -17.62 4.42
N GLU A 183 0.23 -16.87 5.50
CA GLU A 183 -0.88 -16.59 6.42
C GLU A 183 -2.03 -15.85 5.72
N ILE A 184 -1.72 -14.81 4.92
CA ILE A 184 -2.72 -14.09 4.11
C ILE A 184 -3.41 -15.07 3.16
N ARG A 185 -2.65 -15.88 2.42
CA ARG A 185 -3.18 -16.86 1.47
C ARG A 185 -4.12 -17.86 2.17
N GLN A 186 -3.70 -18.42 3.31
CA GLN A 186 -4.50 -19.38 4.06
C GLN A 186 -5.81 -18.77 4.58
N ARG A 187 -5.77 -17.56 5.12
CA ARG A 187 -6.98 -16.85 5.62
C ARG A 187 -7.98 -16.53 4.51
N LEU A 188 -7.49 -16.27 3.30
CA LEU A 188 -8.32 -15.95 2.14
C LEU A 188 -8.92 -17.18 1.45
N LEU A 189 -8.15 -18.28 1.35
CA LEU A 189 -8.60 -19.53 0.72
C LEU A 189 -9.43 -20.40 1.68
N ASN A 190 -9.13 -20.36 2.98
CA ASN A 190 -9.80 -21.14 4.01
C ASN A 190 -10.38 -20.21 5.11
N PRO A 191 -11.30 -19.27 4.79
CA PRO A 191 -11.88 -18.41 5.80
C PRO A 191 -12.66 -19.28 6.79
N ARG A 192 -12.18 -19.38 8.03
CA ARG A 192 -12.89 -20.12 9.09
C ARG A 192 -14.24 -19.45 9.29
N LYS A 193 -15.29 -20.28 9.31
CA LYS A 193 -16.68 -19.88 9.59
C LYS A 193 -16.83 -19.31 10.99
#